data_AF-A0AAV7PRE0-F1
#
_entry.id   AF-A0AAV7PRE0-F1
#
_cell.length_a   1.000
_cell.length_b   1.000
_cell.length_c   1.000
_cell.angle_alpha   90.00
_cell.angle_beta   90.00
_cell.angle_gamma   90.00
#
_symmetry.space_group_name_H-M   'P 1'
#
loop_
_entity.id
_entity.type
_entity.pdbx_description
1 polymer ?
#
loop_
_entity_poly.entity_id
_entity_poly.type
_entity_poly.pdbx_seq_one_letter_code
_entity_poly.pdbx_strand_id
1 'polypeptide(L)'
;MAIENRITTISDKDQEMLYLRNKLTDLEDRSHRDNVTFSDFRNMRKAQKIRALLNDLLSTLIDHTFPPPLEFLRVHRGSALRKGLSGRTRPIIACFHRHKQVGQLQIAARTHVVFDFERHEICVVADLSHDTSDKRKAFLAL
;
A
#
# COMPACT_ATOMS: atom_id res chain seq x y z
N MET A 1 -16.50 -47.03 -7.28
CA MET A 1 -17.63 -46.18 -6.83
C MET A 1 -17.32 -45.30 -5.62
N ALA A 2 -17.14 -45.79 -4.38
CA ALA A 2 -16.99 -44.91 -3.21
C ALA A 2 -15.72 -44.01 -3.21
N ILE A 3 -14.62 -44.50 -3.81
CA ILE A 3 -13.36 -43.74 -3.93
C ILE A 3 -13.44 -42.69 -5.03
N GLU A 4 -14.03 -43.01 -6.18
CA GLU A 4 -14.21 -42.07 -7.30
C GLU A 4 -15.14 -40.90 -6.91
N ASN A 5 -16.19 -41.17 -6.14
CA ASN A 5 -17.06 -40.15 -5.59
C ASN A 5 -16.32 -39.23 -4.60
N ARG A 6 -15.35 -39.76 -3.85
CA ARG A 6 -14.51 -38.95 -2.96
C ARG A 6 -13.51 -38.09 -3.74
N ILE A 7 -12.90 -38.62 -4.80
CA ILE A 7 -11.95 -37.88 -5.64
C ILE A 7 -12.64 -36.71 -6.33
N THR A 8 -13.81 -36.94 -6.93
CA THR A 8 -14.63 -35.89 -7.55
C THR A 8 -15.02 -34.81 -6.55
N THR A 9 -15.52 -35.21 -5.36
CA THR A 9 -15.86 -34.25 -4.29
C THR A 9 -14.65 -33.42 -3.84
N ILE A 10 -13.45 -33.99 -3.77
CA ILE A 10 -12.23 -33.25 -3.40
C ILE A 10 -11.86 -32.26 -4.51
N SER A 11 -11.89 -32.71 -5.76
CA SER A 11 -11.62 -31.86 -6.92
C SER A 11 -12.57 -30.66 -6.99
N ASP A 12 -13.86 -30.88 -6.76
CA ASP A 12 -14.87 -29.81 -6.77
C ASP A 12 -14.60 -28.78 -5.66
N LYS A 13 -14.22 -29.25 -4.47
CA LYS A 13 -13.82 -28.38 -3.35
C LYS A 13 -12.56 -27.59 -3.63
N ASP A 14 -11.57 -28.18 -4.29
CA ASP A 14 -10.34 -27.48 -4.68
C ASP A 14 -10.64 -26.37 -5.69
N GLN A 15 -11.55 -26.62 -6.64
CA GLN A 15 -12.02 -25.60 -7.59
C GLN A 15 -12.78 -24.47 -6.89
N GLU A 16 -13.69 -24.80 -5.97
CA GLU A 16 -14.41 -23.81 -5.19
C GLU A 16 -13.47 -22.98 -4.31
N MET A 17 -12.50 -23.62 -3.66
CA MET A 17 -11.48 -22.93 -2.87
C MET A 17 -10.64 -21.98 -3.73
N LEU A 18 -10.24 -22.41 -4.93
CA LEU A 18 -9.49 -21.56 -5.85
C LEU A 18 -10.32 -20.34 -6.28
N TYR A 19 -11.60 -20.55 -6.60
CA TYR A 19 -12.53 -19.49 -6.96
C TYR A 19 -12.70 -18.47 -5.82
N LEU A 20 -12.91 -18.94 -4.60
CA LEU A 20 -13.06 -18.09 -3.41
C LEU A 20 -11.78 -17.30 -3.11
N ARG A 21 -10.61 -17.94 -3.23
CA ARG A 21 -9.31 -17.26 -3.08
C ARG A 21 -9.15 -16.14 -4.11
N ASN A 22 -9.43 -16.42 -5.38
CA ASN A 22 -9.33 -15.41 -6.44
C ASN A 22 -10.27 -14.22 -6.20
N LYS A 23 -11.49 -14.48 -5.75
CA LYS A 23 -12.44 -13.42 -5.37
C LYS A 23 -11.95 -12.59 -4.18
N LEU A 24 -11.39 -13.25 -3.17
CA LEU A 24 -10.87 -12.58 -1.99
C LEU A 24 -9.69 -11.68 -2.35
N THR A 25 -8.73 -12.17 -3.13
CA THR A 25 -7.60 -11.37 -3.63
C THR A 25 -8.09 -10.15 -4.41
N ASP A 26 -9.06 -10.32 -5.31
CA ASP A 26 -9.61 -9.22 -6.11
C ASP A 26 -10.32 -8.15 -5.25
N LEU A 27 -11.04 -8.56 -4.19
CA LEU A 27 -11.64 -7.63 -3.24
C LEU A 27 -10.58 -6.88 -2.41
N GLU A 28 -9.55 -7.58 -1.94
CA GLU A 28 -8.43 -6.97 -1.24
C GLU A 28 -7.72 -5.96 -2.15
N ASP A 29 -7.32 -6.35 -3.35
CA ASP A 29 -6.66 -5.45 -4.30
C ASP A 29 -7.49 -4.20 -4.60
N ARG A 30 -8.82 -4.31 -4.75
CA ARG A 30 -9.70 -3.14 -4.90
C ARG A 30 -9.71 -2.24 -3.66
N SER A 31 -9.68 -2.82 -2.46
CA SER A 31 -9.63 -2.05 -1.22
C SER A 31 -8.29 -1.33 -0.98
N HIS A 32 -7.20 -1.87 -1.53
CA HIS A 32 -5.85 -1.30 -1.45
C HIS A 32 -5.54 -0.33 -2.61
N ARG A 33 -6.30 -0.38 -3.71
CA ARG A 33 -6.06 0.39 -4.94
C ARG A 33 -5.93 1.89 -4.72
N ASP A 34 -6.70 2.44 -3.79
CA ASP A 34 -6.71 3.87 -3.50
C ASP A 34 -5.79 4.26 -2.33
N ASN A 35 -4.98 3.31 -1.85
CA ASN A 35 -4.05 3.51 -0.76
C ASN A 35 -2.62 3.75 -1.28
N VAL A 36 -1.91 4.64 -0.58
CA VAL A 36 -0.47 4.86 -0.73
C VAL A 36 0.19 4.73 0.62
N THR A 37 1.32 4.04 0.63
CA THR A 37 2.16 3.84 1.80
C THR A 37 3.36 4.78 1.74
N PHE A 38 3.55 5.52 2.83
CA PHE A 38 4.70 6.39 3.05
C PHE A 38 5.56 5.77 4.16
N SER A 39 6.84 5.51 3.89
CA SER A 39 7.77 4.87 4.83
C SER A 39 9.03 5.70 5.07
N ASP A 40 9.83 5.23 6.04
CA ASP A 40 11.13 5.81 6.43
C ASP A 40 11.10 7.22 7.02
N PHE A 41 9.97 7.61 7.62
CA PHE A 41 9.91 8.74 8.54
C PHE A 41 10.76 8.47 9.80
N ARG A 42 12.06 8.71 9.72
CA ARG A 42 12.94 8.68 10.90
C ARG A 42 12.51 9.86 11.81
N ASN A 43 12.52 9.66 13.12
CA ASN A 43 12.25 10.69 14.13
C ASN A 43 10.83 11.31 14.19
N MET A 44 9.88 10.97 13.32
CA MET A 44 8.48 11.41 13.45
C MET A 44 7.72 10.63 14.52
N ARG A 45 8.22 10.68 15.76
CA ARG A 45 7.71 9.93 16.92
C ARG A 45 6.38 10.47 17.45
N LYS A 46 5.97 11.69 17.08
CA LYS A 46 4.86 12.42 17.74
C LYS A 46 3.98 13.26 16.80
N ALA A 47 3.84 12.91 15.53
CA ALA A 47 2.90 13.64 14.67
C ALA A 47 1.45 13.32 15.09
N GLN A 48 0.92 14.07 16.08
CA GLN A 48 -0.49 14.04 16.50
C GLN A 48 -1.43 14.42 15.35
N LYS A 49 -0.90 15.00 14.27
CA LYS A 49 -1.62 15.43 13.07
C LYS A 49 -0.99 14.85 11.79
N ILE A 50 -1.05 13.52 11.63
CA ILE A 50 -0.51 12.80 10.45
C ILE A 50 -1.06 13.38 9.14
N ARG A 51 -2.33 13.80 9.12
CA ARG A 51 -2.95 14.42 7.94
C ARG A 51 -2.33 15.77 7.57
N ALA A 52 -2.00 16.60 8.55
CA ALA A 52 -1.34 17.89 8.32
C ALA A 52 0.07 17.67 7.78
N LEU A 53 0.82 16.75 8.39
CA LEU A 53 2.13 16.34 7.90
C LEU A 53 2.09 15.88 6.44
N LEU A 54 1.13 15.05 6.05
CA LEU A 54 1.01 14.60 4.66
C LEU A 54 0.64 15.74 3.71
N ASN A 55 -0.20 16.69 4.14
CA ASN A 55 -0.50 17.88 3.33
C ASN A 55 0.77 18.71 3.10
N ASP A 56 1.54 18.97 4.16
CA ASP A 56 2.78 19.75 4.08
C ASP A 56 3.79 19.03 3.18
N LEU A 57 4.00 17.73 3.42
CA LEU A 57 4.84 16.88 2.58
C LEU A 57 4.44 16.99 1.11
N LEU A 58 3.19 16.65 0.79
CA LEU A 58 2.72 16.60 -0.60
C LEU A 58 2.74 17.97 -1.26
N SER A 59 2.54 19.06 -0.51
CA SER A 59 2.71 20.41 -1.05
C SER A 59 4.15 20.71 -1.46
N THR A 60 5.13 20.14 -0.75
CA THR A 60 6.56 20.26 -1.09
C THR A 60 6.99 19.28 -2.18
N LEU A 61 6.41 18.08 -2.22
CA LEU A 61 6.75 17.05 -3.22
C LEU A 61 6.19 17.35 -4.60
N ILE A 62 5.14 18.17 -4.66
CA ILE A 62 4.33 18.38 -5.84
C ILE A 62 4.33 19.87 -6.17
N ASP A 63 5.42 20.34 -6.78
CA ASP A 63 5.43 21.63 -7.45
C ASP A 63 4.38 21.62 -8.58
N HIS A 64 3.31 22.40 -8.37
CA HIS A 64 2.24 22.83 -9.30
C HIS A 64 1.53 21.78 -10.18
N THR A 65 1.89 20.49 -10.13
CA THR A 65 1.39 19.48 -11.07
C THR A 65 0.02 18.94 -10.64
N PHE A 66 -0.38 19.17 -9.39
CA PHE A 66 -1.68 18.78 -8.87
C PHE A 66 -2.38 19.98 -8.26
N PRO A 67 -3.66 20.21 -8.60
CA PRO A 67 -4.44 21.21 -7.91
C PRO A 67 -4.67 20.73 -6.46
N PRO A 68 -4.18 21.47 -5.45
CA PRO A 68 -4.61 21.24 -4.08
C PRO A 68 -6.12 21.54 -3.95
N PRO A 69 -6.81 20.94 -2.96
CA PRO A 69 -6.26 20.04 -1.95
C PRO A 69 -6.28 18.55 -2.38
N LEU A 70 -5.30 17.78 -1.89
CA LEU A 70 -5.38 16.32 -1.94
C LEU A 70 -6.42 15.85 -0.91
N GLU A 71 -7.42 15.13 -1.39
CA GLU A 71 -8.56 14.72 -0.57
C GLU A 71 -8.31 13.33 0.00
N PHE A 72 -7.91 13.25 1.26
CA PHE A 72 -7.82 11.97 1.96
C PHE A 72 -9.17 11.54 2.53
N LEU A 73 -9.56 10.31 2.24
CA LEU A 73 -10.66 9.61 2.91
C LEU A 73 -10.23 9.13 4.29
N ARG A 74 -9.04 8.52 4.39
CA ARG A 74 -8.50 7.97 5.64
C ARG A 74 -6.99 8.13 5.66
N VAL A 75 -6.44 8.50 6.81
CA VAL A 75 -4.99 8.51 7.04
C VAL A 75 -4.72 7.86 8.38
N HIS A 76 -3.86 6.85 8.41
CA HIS A 76 -3.55 6.11 9.63
C HIS A 76 -2.13 5.55 9.59
N ARG A 77 -1.61 5.11 10.73
CA ARG A 77 -0.37 4.33 10.79
C ARG A 77 -0.69 2.88 10.46
N GLY A 78 0.15 2.26 9.64
CA GLY A 78 0.11 0.82 9.40
C GLY A 78 0.41 0.01 10.66
N SER A 79 0.38 -1.32 10.51
CA SER A 79 0.61 -2.24 11.62
C SER A 79 1.99 -2.04 12.28
N ALA A 80 2.13 -2.53 13.51
CA ALA A 80 3.37 -2.44 14.25
C ALA A 80 4.51 -3.10 13.45
N LEU A 81 5.66 -2.43 13.40
CA LEU A 81 6.86 -3.01 12.83
C LEU A 81 7.23 -4.28 13.61
N ARG A 82 7.77 -5.29 12.91
CA ARG A 82 8.33 -6.48 13.56
C ARG A 82 9.39 -6.06 14.58
N LYS A 83 9.40 -6.70 15.76
CA LYS A 83 10.41 -6.46 16.80
C LYS A 83 11.81 -6.63 16.21
N GLY A 84 12.68 -5.62 16.36
CA GLY A 84 14.05 -5.62 15.84
C GLY A 84 14.40 -4.46 14.91
N LEU A 85 13.42 -3.76 14.32
CA LEU A 85 13.63 -2.57 13.48
C LEU A 85 13.76 -1.29 14.32
N SER A 86 14.76 -1.25 15.21
CA SER A 86 15.06 -0.09 16.05
C SER A 86 15.20 1.18 15.19
N GLY A 87 14.44 2.23 15.51
CA GLY A 87 14.54 3.54 14.86
C GLY A 87 13.59 3.81 13.67
N ARG A 88 12.95 2.78 13.09
CA ARG A 88 11.93 3.00 12.05
C ARG A 88 10.56 3.29 12.69
N THR A 89 9.83 4.26 12.15
CA THR A 89 8.44 4.52 12.54
C THR A 89 7.49 3.67 11.70
N ARG A 90 6.29 3.38 12.22
CA ARG A 90 5.26 2.67 11.45
C ARG A 90 4.96 3.45 10.17
N PRO A 91 4.81 2.79 9.02
CA PRO A 91 4.45 3.48 7.79
C PRO A 91 3.13 4.22 7.96
N ILE A 92 2.94 5.29 7.20
CA ILE A 92 1.66 5.99 7.10
C ILE A 92 0.95 5.46 5.86
N ILE A 93 -0.31 5.06 6.01
CA ILE A 93 -1.18 4.63 4.91
C ILE A 93 -2.24 5.70 4.73
N ALA A 94 -2.27 6.29 3.53
CA ALA A 94 -3.25 7.28 3.13
C ALA A 94 -4.15 6.71 2.02
N CYS A 95 -5.45 6.73 2.27
CA CYS A 95 -6.49 6.40 1.31
C CYS A 95 -7.00 7.70 0.68
N PHE A 96 -6.92 7.82 -0.64
CA PHE A 96 -7.32 8.99 -1.39
C PHE A 96 -8.77 8.86 -1.85
N HIS A 97 -9.49 9.98 -1.88
CA HIS A 97 -10.86 10.00 -2.39
C HIS A 97 -10.92 9.79 -3.91
N ARG A 98 -9.86 10.16 -4.64
CA ARG A 98 -9.79 10.09 -6.10
C ARG A 98 -8.65 9.18 -6.54
N HIS A 99 -8.98 8.05 -7.17
CA HIS A 99 -8.01 7.10 -7.70
C HIS A 99 -6.92 7.74 -8.59
N LYS A 100 -7.30 8.74 -9.40
CA LYS A 100 -6.36 9.45 -10.28
C LYS A 100 -5.18 10.07 -9.51
N GLN A 101 -5.42 10.55 -8.29
CA GLN A 101 -4.38 11.15 -7.44
C GLN A 101 -3.32 10.12 -7.03
N VAL A 102 -3.72 8.87 -6.81
CA VAL A 102 -2.82 7.77 -6.43
C VAL A 102 -1.85 7.45 -7.55
N GLY A 103 -2.36 7.25 -8.78
CA GLY A 103 -1.52 6.92 -9.93
C GLY A 103 -0.49 8.01 -10.22
N GLN A 104 -0.92 9.27 -10.21
CA GLN A 104 -0.01 10.40 -10.43
C GLN A 104 1.04 10.52 -9.30
N LEU A 105 0.66 10.31 -8.03
CA LEU A 105 1.60 10.36 -6.90
C LEU A 105 2.64 9.23 -6.99
N GLN A 106 2.22 8.04 -7.41
CA GLN A 106 3.13 6.92 -7.64
C GLN A 106 4.10 7.18 -8.80
N ILE A 107 3.65 7.85 -9.86
CA ILE A 107 4.53 8.27 -10.96
C ILE A 107 5.55 9.28 -10.45
N ALA A 108 5.08 10.34 -9.77
CA ALA A 108 5.96 11.36 -9.19
C ALA A 108 7.00 10.73 -8.23
N ALA A 109 6.59 9.79 -7.39
CA ALA A 109 7.47 9.06 -6.49
C ALA A 109 8.54 8.20 -7.17
N ARG A 110 8.27 7.70 -8.39
CA ARG A 110 9.27 6.97 -9.17
C ARG A 110 10.23 7.91 -9.87
N THR A 111 9.76 9.06 -10.31
CA THR A 111 10.58 10.08 -10.99
C THR A 111 11.47 10.84 -10.00
N HIS A 112 10.98 11.07 -8.79
CA HIS A 112 11.69 11.71 -7.68
C HIS A 112 12.02 10.64 -6.63
N VAL A 113 13.09 9.87 -6.90
CA VAL A 113 13.49 8.67 -6.13
C VAL A 113 13.70 8.95 -4.64
N VAL A 114 14.02 10.19 -4.28
CA VAL A 114 14.22 10.62 -2.91
C VAL A 114 13.49 11.93 -2.70
N PHE A 115 12.46 11.87 -1.87
CA PHE A 115 11.80 13.05 -1.36
C PHE A 115 12.54 13.51 -0.12
N ASP A 116 13.25 14.62 -0.24
CA ASP A 116 13.87 15.28 0.90
C ASP A 116 12.77 16.02 1.68
N PHE A 117 12.35 15.44 2.80
CA PHE A 117 11.55 16.12 3.80
C PHE A 117 12.37 16.24 5.08
N GLU A 118 12.67 17.46 5.50
CA GLU A 118 13.50 17.73 6.69
C GLU A 118 14.87 16.99 6.66
N ARG A 119 15.53 16.85 5.50
CA ARG A 119 16.79 16.10 5.30
C ARG A 119 16.64 14.59 5.47
N HIS A 120 15.44 14.06 5.31
CA HIS A 120 15.15 12.63 5.38
C HIS A 120 14.50 12.14 4.09
N GLU A 121 14.99 11.00 3.61
CA GLU A 121 14.43 10.33 2.44
C GLU A 121 13.12 9.64 2.81
N ILE A 122 12.02 10.10 2.22
CA ILE A 122 10.73 9.42 2.34
C ILE A 122 10.50 8.55 1.11
N CYS A 123 10.14 7.29 1.35
CA CYS A 123 9.73 6.38 0.30
C CYS A 123 8.20 6.35 0.17
N VAL A 124 7.71 6.50 -1.05
CA VAL A 124 6.28 6.50 -1.37
C VAL A 124 5.99 5.35 -2.33
N VAL A 125 5.17 4.39 -1.90
CA VAL A 125 4.89 3.17 -2.65
C VAL A 125 3.41 2.86 -2.67
N ALA A 126 2.98 2.10 -3.69
CA ALA A 126 1.66 1.50 -3.71
C ALA A 126 1.46 0.61 -2.48
N ASP A 127 0.30 0.72 -1.86
CA ASP A 127 -0.16 -0.25 -0.87
C ASP A 127 -0.73 -1.46 -1.64
N LEU A 128 -0.16 -2.64 -1.42
CA LEU A 128 -0.50 -3.85 -2.15
C LEU A 128 -1.04 -4.88 -1.17
N SER A 129 -2.00 -5.70 -1.60
CA SER A 129 -2.37 -6.92 -0.87
C SER A 129 -1.15 -7.83 -0.72
N HIS A 130 -1.21 -8.73 0.26
CA HIS A 130 -0.11 -9.66 0.53
C HIS A 130 0.22 -10.52 -0.71
N ASP A 131 -0.81 -11.08 -1.34
CA ASP A 131 -0.67 -11.93 -2.53
C ASP A 131 -0.06 -11.17 -3.72
N THR A 132 -0.53 -9.95 -3.98
CA THR A 132 0.03 -9.09 -5.04
C THR A 132 1.46 -8.66 -4.72
N SER A 133 1.77 -8.37 -3.45
CA SER A 133 3.14 -8.08 -3.01
C SER A 133 4.08 -9.26 -3.28
N ASP A 134 3.66 -10.48 -2.96
CA ASP A 134 4.47 -11.68 -3.14
C ASP A 134 4.65 -12.05 -4.61
N LYS A 135 3.58 -11.95 -5.42
CA LYS A 135 3.69 -12.09 -6.88
C LYS A 135 4.67 -11.10 -7.48
N ARG A 136 4.65 -9.84 -7.02
CA ARG A 136 5.58 -8.80 -7.46
C ARG A 136 7.02 -9.11 -7.05
N LYS A 137 7.25 -9.61 -5.82
CA LYS A 137 8.60 -10.04 -5.40
C LYS A 137 9.08 -11.22 -6.24
N ALA A 138 8.23 -12.21 -6.49
CA ALA A 138 8.57 -13.36 -7.32
C ALA A 138 8.93 -12.95 -8.76
N PHE A 139 8.21 -11.98 -9.32
CA PHE A 139 8.52 -11.42 -10.64
C PHE A 139 9.88 -10.68 -10.68
N LEU A 140 10.24 -9.98 -9.60
CA LEU A 140 11.50 -9.22 -9.49
C LEU A 140 12.70 -10.05 -9.01
N ALA A 141 12.46 -11.26 -8.50
CA ALA A 141 13.50 -12.19 -8.04
C ALA A 141 14.05 -13.07 -9.17
N LEU A 142 13.59 -12.84 -10.40
CA LEU A 142 14.11 -13.36 -11.67
C LEU A 142 14.99 -12.29 -12.34
#